data_AF-A0A8B8NRT0-F1
#
_entry.id   AF-A0A8B8NRT0-F1
#
_cell.length_a   1.000
_cell.length_b   1.000
_cell.length_c   1.000
_cell.angle_alpha   90.00
_cell.angle_beta   90.00
_cell.angle_gamma   90.00
#
_symmetry.space_group_name_H-M   'P 1'
#
loop_
_entity.id
_entity.type
_entity.pdbx_description
1 polymer ?
#
loop_
_entity_poly.entity_id
_entity_poly.type
_entity_poly.pdbx_seq_one_letter_code
_entity_poly.pdbx_strand_id
1 'polypeptide(L)'
;MYGRKASQLVKELSSSEKGQLKPFNDDLFNQVIKECSSHHVGLQALFRNMQEEGLDIQTTRNADFYGALIHHLSLTRNKRCLMAYMYNRADVIRSLRWKLGRVLPNELVMKLSNSEKEFSKGYSATLDAYMNEMNLDLTVDMVPPKDPYIQVRVLDDIGEVLLTDRSANLARYSMHFLKRTDAEQYICQVCCSLKLLIFPGLINSSNQSVALILLTGFNGGTLELTNGVNPVHAFLMGIRRLPS
;
A
#
# COMPACT_ATOMS: atom_id res chain seq x y z
N MET A 1 18.19 11.62 -24.43
CA MET A 1 18.85 10.55 -23.65
C MET A 1 17.82 9.48 -23.32
N TYR A 2 18.16 8.22 -23.58
CA TYR A 2 17.32 7.05 -23.34
C TYR A 2 17.09 6.79 -21.84
N GLY A 3 15.99 6.13 -21.50
CA GLY A 3 15.67 5.70 -20.13
C GLY A 3 15.22 6.80 -19.16
N ARG A 4 14.89 8.00 -19.66
CA ARG A 4 14.34 9.09 -18.84
C ARG A 4 12.97 8.75 -18.27
N LYS A 5 12.08 8.19 -19.10
CA LYS A 5 10.72 7.78 -18.72
C LYS A 5 10.74 6.69 -17.64
N ALA A 6 11.60 5.70 -17.82
CA ALA A 6 11.80 4.63 -16.84
C ALA A 6 12.32 5.16 -15.50
N SER A 7 13.21 6.16 -15.53
CA SER A 7 13.69 6.81 -14.30
C SER A 7 12.60 7.64 -13.62
N GLN A 8 11.67 8.23 -14.38
CA GLN A 8 10.53 8.98 -13.84
C GLN A 8 9.56 8.07 -13.07
N LEU A 9 9.28 6.86 -13.57
CA LEU A 9 8.47 5.85 -12.88
C LEU A 9 9.05 5.50 -11.50
N VAL A 10 10.36 5.28 -11.42
CA VAL A 10 11.02 4.97 -10.15
C VAL A 10 11.00 6.17 -9.20
N LYS A 11 11.17 7.40 -9.72
CA LYS A 11 11.07 8.62 -8.93
C LYS A 11 9.67 8.81 -8.33
N GLU A 12 8.62 8.48 -9.09
CA GLU A 12 7.23 8.54 -8.61
C GLU A 12 6.99 7.62 -7.39
N LEU A 13 7.64 6.45 -7.38
CA LEU A 13 7.61 5.57 -6.22
C LEU A 13 8.39 6.15 -5.03
N SER A 14 9.58 6.71 -5.28
CA SER A 14 10.40 7.28 -4.21
C SER A 14 9.77 8.49 -3.53
N SER A 15 8.92 9.24 -4.25
CA SER A 15 8.17 10.37 -3.68
C SER A 15 6.91 9.95 -2.93
N SER A 16 6.57 8.66 -2.90
CA SER A 16 5.43 8.15 -2.16
C SER A 16 5.83 7.79 -0.73
N GLU A 17 4.97 8.07 0.24
CA GLU A 17 5.16 7.60 1.61
C GLU A 17 5.04 6.07 1.68
N LYS A 18 5.80 5.47 2.61
CA LYS A 18 5.84 4.01 2.77
C LYS A 18 4.47 3.47 3.15
N GLY A 19 3.92 2.60 2.31
CA GLY A 19 2.64 1.93 2.54
C GLY A 19 1.43 2.60 1.87
N GLN A 20 1.60 3.79 1.26
CA GLN A 20 0.55 4.39 0.44
C GLN A 20 0.67 3.90 -1.00
N LEU A 21 -0.39 3.29 -1.52
CA LEU A 21 -0.44 2.83 -2.90
C LEU A 21 -0.93 3.98 -3.81
N LYS A 22 -0.07 4.43 -4.71
CA LYS A 22 -0.45 5.32 -5.83
C LYS A 22 -1.20 4.53 -6.92
N PRO A 23 -2.09 5.19 -7.70
CA PRO A 23 -2.69 4.56 -8.86
C PRO A 23 -1.61 4.05 -9.81
N PHE A 24 -1.88 2.92 -10.48
CA PHE A 24 -0.96 2.37 -11.45
C PHE A 24 -0.83 3.32 -12.66
N ASN A 25 0.40 3.67 -13.02
CA ASN A 25 0.66 4.56 -14.15
C ASN A 25 0.80 3.77 -15.46
N ASP A 26 -0.33 3.36 -16.04
CA ASP A 26 -0.37 2.57 -17.29
C ASP A 26 0.28 3.33 -18.45
N ASP A 27 0.08 4.65 -18.54
CA ASP A 27 0.59 5.45 -19.65
C ASP A 27 2.12 5.49 -19.69
N LEU A 28 2.77 5.84 -18.57
CA LEU A 28 4.23 5.87 -18.50
C LEU A 28 4.82 4.47 -18.64
N PHE A 29 4.18 3.45 -18.06
CA PHE A 29 4.61 2.06 -18.19
C PHE A 29 4.59 1.59 -19.64
N ASN A 30 3.48 1.83 -20.36
CA ASN A 30 3.35 1.50 -21.78
C ASN A 30 4.32 2.28 -22.66
N GLN A 31 4.62 3.54 -22.33
CA GLN A 31 5.63 4.31 -23.05
C GLN A 31 7.03 3.73 -22.90
N VAL A 32 7.40 3.22 -21.72
CA VAL A 32 8.70 2.56 -21.51
C VAL A 32 8.75 1.23 -22.26
N ILE A 33 7.65 0.47 -22.30
CA ILE A 33 7.57 -0.75 -23.12
C ILE A 33 7.77 -0.43 -24.60
N LYS A 34 7.10 0.60 -25.13
CA LYS A 34 7.28 1.04 -26.52
C LYS A 34 8.74 1.46 -26.80
N GLU A 35 9.39 2.13 -25.85
CA GLU A 35 10.81 2.48 -25.93
C GLU A 35 11.71 1.22 -25.97
N CYS A 36 11.42 0.21 -25.14
CA CYS A 36 12.11 -1.08 -25.17
C CYS A 36 11.94 -1.80 -26.51
N SER A 37 10.72 -1.84 -27.07
CA SER A 37 10.45 -2.45 -28.38
C SER A 37 11.21 -1.72 -29.49
N SER A 38 11.24 -0.39 -29.47
CA SER A 38 12.01 0.42 -30.43
C SER A 38 13.52 0.12 -30.35
N HIS A 39 14.08 0.04 -29.14
CA HIS A 39 15.47 -0.34 -28.95
C HIS A 39 15.78 -1.78 -29.37
N HIS A 40 14.83 -2.70 -29.18
CA HIS A 40 14.99 -4.08 -29.60
C HIS A 40 15.08 -4.21 -31.13
N VAL A 41 14.18 -3.53 -31.85
CA VAL A 41 14.21 -3.49 -33.33
C VAL A 41 15.50 -2.82 -33.83
N GLY A 42 15.89 -1.69 -33.24
CA GLY A 42 17.15 -1.01 -33.58
C GLY A 42 18.38 -1.88 -33.35
N LEU A 43 18.42 -2.59 -32.21
CA LEU A 43 19.49 -3.54 -31.90
C LEU A 43 19.54 -4.69 -32.90
N GLN A 44 18.39 -5.25 -33.29
CA GLN A 44 18.31 -6.34 -34.26
C GLN A 44 18.78 -5.90 -35.66
N ALA A 45 18.44 -4.67 -36.08
CA ALA A 45 18.90 -4.13 -37.35
C ALA A 45 20.43 -3.98 -37.38
N LEU A 46 21.03 -3.46 -36.31
CA LEU A 46 22.49 -3.35 -36.20
C LEU A 46 23.18 -4.71 -36.20
N PHE A 47 22.62 -5.72 -35.53
CA PHE A 47 23.16 -7.08 -35.61
C PHE A 47 23.11 -7.65 -37.02
N ARG A 48 22.04 -7.39 -37.78
CA ARG A 48 21.95 -7.83 -39.17
C ARG A 48 23.03 -7.17 -40.04
N ASN A 49 23.23 -5.86 -39.91
CA ASN A 49 24.25 -5.13 -40.67
C ASN A 49 25.66 -5.65 -40.35
N MET A 50 25.99 -5.85 -39.06
CA MET A 50 27.29 -6.40 -38.66
C MET A 50 27.53 -7.82 -39.21
N GLN A 51 26.46 -8.62 -39.34
CA GLN A 51 26.55 -9.97 -39.90
C GLN A 51 26.73 -9.97 -41.42
N GLU A 52 26.10 -9.02 -42.13
CA GLU A 52 26.29 -8.83 -43.58
C GLU A 52 27.71 -8.37 -43.93
N GLU A 53 28.33 -7.55 -43.07
CA GLU A 53 29.73 -7.08 -43.24
C GLU A 53 30.80 -8.12 -42.86
N GLY A 54 30.40 -9.28 -42.31
CA GLY A 54 31.33 -10.36 -41.95
C GLY A 54 32.32 -10.01 -40.84
N LEU A 55 32.01 -9.00 -40.03
CA LEU A 55 32.88 -8.48 -38.98
C LEU A 55 32.85 -9.37 -37.74
N ASP A 56 34.03 -9.79 -37.27
CA ASP A 56 34.19 -10.45 -35.99
C ASP A 56 33.94 -9.46 -34.84
N ILE A 57 32.97 -9.78 -33.98
CA ILE A 57 32.46 -8.97 -32.85
C ILE A 57 33.58 -8.62 -31.86
N GLN A 58 34.65 -9.42 -31.82
CA GLN A 58 35.76 -9.29 -30.87
C GLN A 58 36.86 -8.32 -31.36
N THR A 59 37.05 -8.16 -32.67
CA THR A 59 38.26 -7.54 -33.23
C THR A 59 38.04 -6.11 -33.74
N THR A 60 36.81 -5.74 -34.10
CA THR A 60 36.55 -4.45 -34.77
C THR A 60 35.60 -3.56 -33.95
N ARG A 61 36.15 -2.49 -33.35
CA ARG A 61 35.41 -1.45 -32.61
C ARG A 61 34.68 -0.50 -33.56
N ASN A 62 33.74 -1.03 -34.35
CA ASN A 62 32.99 -0.27 -35.35
C ASN A 62 31.89 0.60 -34.73
N ALA A 63 31.43 1.60 -35.49
CA ALA A 63 30.34 2.49 -35.07
C ALA A 63 29.07 1.70 -34.71
N ASP A 64 28.76 0.65 -35.49
CA ASP A 64 27.60 -0.21 -35.27
C ASP A 64 27.68 -1.02 -33.98
N PHE A 65 28.89 -1.46 -33.60
CA PHE A 65 29.12 -2.15 -32.33
C PHE A 65 28.78 -1.23 -31.14
N TYR A 66 29.24 0.03 -31.17
CA TYR A 66 28.91 0.99 -30.11
C TYR A 66 27.42 1.37 -30.12
N GLY A 67 26.79 1.45 -31.30
CA GLY A 67 25.33 1.64 -31.42
C GLY A 67 24.55 0.49 -30.77
N ALA A 68 24.93 -0.74 -31.06
CA ALA A 68 24.33 -1.95 -30.48
C ALA A 68 24.53 -1.99 -28.96
N LEU A 69 25.72 -1.63 -28.48
CA LEU A 69 26.02 -1.56 -27.05
C LEU A 69 25.13 -0.53 -26.34
N ILE A 70 24.93 0.66 -26.93
CA ILE A 70 24.06 1.70 -26.36
C ILE A 70 22.61 1.21 -26.27
N HIS A 71 22.10 0.55 -27.31
CA HIS A 71 20.76 -0.03 -27.28
C HIS A 71 20.65 -1.11 -26.20
N HIS A 72 21.60 -2.05 -26.14
CA HIS A 72 21.62 -3.13 -25.15
C HIS A 72 21.65 -2.60 -23.70
N LEU A 73 22.50 -1.62 -23.42
CA LEU A 73 22.59 -0.99 -22.09
C LEU A 73 21.29 -0.24 -21.74
N SER A 74 20.68 0.43 -22.72
CA SER A 74 19.41 1.14 -22.54
C SER A 74 18.25 0.18 -22.23
N LEU A 75 18.17 -0.95 -22.94
CA LEU A 75 17.23 -2.04 -22.67
C LEU A 75 17.42 -2.61 -21.26
N THR A 76 18.66 -2.90 -20.88
CA THR A 76 18.99 -3.43 -19.55
C THR A 76 18.60 -2.47 -18.44
N ARG A 77 18.81 -1.16 -18.65
CA ARG A 77 18.38 -0.11 -17.73
C ARG A 77 16.86 -0.04 -17.60
N ASN A 78 16.13 -0.02 -18.71
CA ASN A 78 14.67 0.02 -18.70
C ASN A 78 14.09 -1.22 -18.03
N LYS A 79 14.63 -2.42 -18.32
CA LYS A 79 14.25 -3.67 -17.64
C LYS A 79 14.42 -3.56 -16.13
N ARG A 80 15.55 -3.08 -15.64
CA ARG A 80 15.81 -2.89 -14.20
C ARG A 80 14.81 -1.94 -13.56
N CYS A 81 14.53 -0.80 -14.20
CA CYS A 81 13.56 0.18 -13.70
C CYS A 81 12.12 -0.38 -13.66
N LEU A 82 11.68 -1.09 -14.70
CA LEU A 82 10.36 -1.72 -14.75
C LEU A 82 10.22 -2.81 -13.67
N MET A 83 11.23 -3.66 -13.52
CA MET A 83 11.24 -4.70 -12.48
C MET A 83 11.22 -4.09 -11.08
N ALA A 84 12.01 -3.05 -10.82
CA ALA A 84 11.99 -2.35 -9.54
C ALA A 84 10.61 -1.74 -9.25
N TYR A 85 9.97 -1.15 -10.26
CA TYR A 85 8.63 -0.58 -10.13
C TYR A 85 7.59 -1.64 -9.76
N MET A 86 7.58 -2.77 -10.48
CA MET A 86 6.67 -3.90 -10.22
C MET A 86 6.94 -4.58 -8.88
N TYR A 87 8.20 -4.80 -8.54
CA TYR A 87 8.58 -5.45 -7.29
C TYR A 87 8.14 -4.63 -6.07
N ASN A 88 8.39 -3.32 -6.08
CA ASN A 88 7.97 -2.45 -4.98
C ASN A 88 6.45 -2.44 -4.80
N ARG A 89 5.69 -2.39 -5.91
CA ARG A 89 4.22 -2.45 -5.85
C ARG A 89 3.72 -3.80 -5.34
N ALA A 90 4.31 -4.91 -5.80
CA ALA A 90 3.98 -6.24 -5.32
C ALA A 90 4.30 -6.42 -3.82
N ASP A 91 5.37 -5.80 -3.32
CA ASP A 91 5.70 -5.79 -1.89
C ASP A 91 4.67 -5.02 -1.06
N VAL A 92 4.22 -3.85 -1.54
CA VAL A 92 3.13 -3.11 -0.91
C VAL A 92 1.86 -3.96 -0.88
N ILE A 93 1.46 -4.59 -1.99
CA ILE A 93 0.28 -5.47 -2.07
C ILE A 93 0.36 -6.63 -1.07
N ARG A 94 1.52 -7.29 -0.98
CA ARG A 94 1.74 -8.34 0.03
C ARG A 94 1.55 -7.77 1.44
N SER A 95 2.16 -6.62 1.73
CA SER A 95 2.00 -5.98 3.05
C SER A 95 0.55 -5.60 3.37
N LEU A 96 -0.26 -5.27 2.36
CA LEU A 96 -1.69 -4.98 2.53
C LEU A 96 -2.47 -6.22 2.93
N ARG A 97 -2.16 -7.41 2.39
CA ARG A 97 -2.81 -8.68 2.79
C ARG A 97 -2.60 -8.98 4.28
N TRP A 98 -1.41 -8.68 4.82
CA TRP A 98 -1.08 -8.87 6.24
C TRP A 98 -1.66 -7.80 7.16
N LYS A 99 -1.92 -6.60 6.65
CA LYS A 99 -2.46 -5.47 7.45
C LYS A 99 -3.98 -5.40 7.44
N LEU A 100 -4.60 -5.70 6.30
CA LEU A 100 -6.04 -5.52 6.05
C LEU A 100 -6.82 -6.84 6.09
N GLY A 101 -6.12 -7.98 6.06
CA GLY A 101 -6.74 -9.29 5.96
C GLY A 101 -7.17 -9.62 4.53
N ARG A 102 -8.18 -10.50 4.40
CA ARG A 102 -8.55 -11.15 3.12
C ARG A 102 -9.22 -10.20 2.12
N VAL A 103 -9.98 -9.23 2.62
CA VAL A 103 -10.80 -8.34 1.79
C VAL A 103 -10.13 -6.97 1.68
N LEU A 104 -9.79 -6.58 0.45
CA LEU A 104 -9.26 -5.25 0.18
C LEU A 104 -10.42 -4.26 -0.04
N PRO A 105 -10.37 -3.05 0.56
CA PRO A 105 -11.32 -1.97 0.27
C PRO A 105 -11.38 -1.62 -1.22
N ASN A 106 -12.58 -1.27 -1.71
CA ASN A 106 -12.83 -0.94 -3.12
C ASN A 106 -11.93 0.20 -3.63
N GLU A 107 -11.61 1.18 -2.79
CA GLU A 107 -10.72 2.30 -3.13
C GLU A 107 -9.30 1.85 -3.52
N LEU A 108 -8.79 0.79 -2.88
CA LEU A 108 -7.48 0.22 -3.21
C LEU A 108 -7.57 -0.64 -4.47
N VAL A 109 -8.68 -1.36 -4.65
CA VAL A 109 -8.94 -2.17 -5.85
C VAL A 109 -8.99 -1.31 -7.11
N MET A 110 -9.49 -0.07 -7.03
CA MET A 110 -9.50 0.87 -8.15
C MET A 110 -8.10 1.36 -8.55
N LYS A 111 -7.13 1.36 -7.62
CA LYS A 111 -5.74 1.81 -7.88
C LYS A 111 -4.84 0.70 -8.44
N LEU A 112 -5.31 -0.54 -8.43
CA LEU A 112 -4.58 -1.73 -8.87
C LEU A 112 -4.81 -2.02 -10.36
N SER A 113 -3.74 -2.40 -11.06
CA SER A 113 -3.85 -2.94 -12.41
C SER A 113 -4.46 -4.35 -12.40
N ASN A 114 -4.97 -4.82 -13.54
CA ASN A 114 -5.60 -6.14 -13.65
C ASN A 114 -4.63 -7.28 -13.30
N SER A 115 -3.38 -7.18 -13.75
CA SER A 115 -2.32 -8.14 -13.42
C SER A 115 -2.01 -8.18 -11.91
N GLU A 116 -2.09 -7.03 -11.24
CA GLU A 116 -1.87 -6.93 -9.80
C GLU A 116 -3.03 -7.55 -9.00
N LYS A 117 -4.26 -7.43 -9.51
CA LYS A 117 -5.44 -8.09 -8.93
C LYS A 117 -5.31 -9.61 -9.00
N GLU A 118 -4.86 -10.13 -10.13
CA GLU A 118 -4.58 -11.57 -10.30
C GLU A 118 -3.48 -12.04 -9.34
N PHE A 119 -2.38 -11.27 -9.23
CA PHE A 119 -1.31 -11.54 -8.27
C PHE A 119 -1.83 -11.57 -6.82
N SER A 120 -2.65 -10.60 -6.43
CA SER A 120 -3.24 -10.55 -5.08
C SER A 120 -4.14 -11.76 -4.79
N LYS A 121 -4.91 -12.22 -5.78
CA LYS A 121 -5.76 -13.42 -5.66
C LYS A 121 -4.91 -14.68 -5.52
N GLY A 122 -3.88 -14.84 -6.36
CA GLY A 122 -2.95 -15.98 -6.28
C GLY A 122 -2.17 -16.02 -4.97
N TYR A 123 -1.71 -14.86 -4.49
CA TYR A 123 -1.04 -14.76 -3.19
C TYR A 123 -1.99 -15.11 -2.03
N SER A 124 -3.24 -14.66 -2.09
CA SER A 124 -4.23 -15.01 -1.07
C SER A 124 -4.56 -16.51 -1.06
N ALA A 125 -4.70 -17.13 -2.25
CA ALA A 125 -4.97 -18.56 -2.35
C ALA A 125 -3.82 -19.42 -1.81
N THR A 126 -2.57 -19.05 -2.11
CA THR A 126 -1.39 -19.77 -1.60
C THR A 126 -1.21 -19.61 -0.09
N LEU A 127 -1.46 -18.41 0.44
CA LEU A 127 -1.46 -18.14 1.88
C LEU A 127 -2.57 -18.93 2.58
N ASP A 128 -3.79 -18.93 2.03
CA ASP A 128 -4.92 -19.68 2.57
C ASP A 128 -4.63 -21.20 2.57
N ALA A 129 -3.99 -21.73 1.52
CA ALA A 129 -3.55 -23.13 1.47
C ALA A 129 -2.55 -23.46 2.60
N TYR A 130 -1.55 -22.59 2.82
CA TYR A 130 -0.57 -22.77 3.88
C TYR A 130 -1.18 -22.69 5.29
N MET A 131 -2.11 -21.77 5.51
CA MET A 131 -2.84 -21.65 6.79
C MET A 131 -3.69 -22.89 7.07
N ASN A 132 -4.28 -23.50 6.03
CA ASN A 132 -5.02 -24.75 6.15
C ASN A 132 -4.12 -25.94 6.49
N GLU A 133 -2.93 -26.04 5.88
CA GLU A 133 -1.96 -27.09 6.21
C GLU A 133 -1.50 -27.00 7.68
N MET A 134 -1.29 -25.78 8.17
CA MET A 134 -0.84 -25.54 9.55
C MET A 134 -1.99 -25.50 10.58
N ASN A 135 -3.25 -25.49 10.13
CA ASN A 135 -4.46 -25.27 10.95
C ASN A 135 -4.34 -24.05 11.90
N LEU A 136 -3.68 -22.99 11.44
CA LEU A 136 -3.40 -21.78 12.21
C LEU A 136 -3.60 -20.55 11.34
N ASP A 137 -4.33 -19.56 11.86
CA ASP A 137 -4.42 -18.26 11.23
C ASP A 137 -3.19 -17.41 11.56
N LEU A 138 -2.36 -17.17 10.56
CA LEU A 138 -1.12 -16.39 10.70
C LEU A 138 -1.37 -14.88 10.62
N THR A 139 -2.58 -14.47 10.22
CA THR A 139 -2.91 -13.06 10.00
C THR A 139 -3.42 -12.36 11.26
N VAL A 140 -3.59 -13.11 12.35
CA VAL A 140 -4.09 -12.65 13.66
C VAL A 140 -2.91 -12.55 14.65
N ASP A 141 -3.10 -11.83 15.76
CA ASP A 141 -2.16 -11.80 16.90
C ASP A 141 -0.76 -11.19 16.67
N MET A 142 -0.64 -10.18 15.80
CA MET A 142 0.63 -9.47 15.59
C MET A 142 1.15 -8.72 16.83
N VAL A 143 0.31 -8.51 17.84
CA VAL A 143 0.65 -7.83 19.10
C VAL A 143 0.17 -8.70 20.26
N PRO A 144 1.04 -9.03 21.23
CA PRO A 144 0.67 -9.91 22.34
C PRO A 144 -0.53 -9.33 23.12
N PRO A 145 -1.51 -10.17 23.49
CA PRO A 145 -2.68 -9.71 24.23
C PRO A 145 -2.28 -9.31 25.66
N LYS A 146 -2.79 -8.16 26.11
CA LYS A 146 -2.62 -7.68 27.49
C LYS A 146 -3.73 -8.21 28.39
N ASP A 147 -4.97 -8.02 27.95
CA ASP A 147 -6.19 -8.39 28.67
C ASP A 147 -7.16 -9.11 27.74
N PRO A 148 -7.94 -10.10 28.24
CA PRO A 148 -8.87 -10.91 27.43
C PRO A 148 -10.12 -10.12 26.97
N TYR A 149 -10.47 -9.07 27.69
CA TYR A 149 -11.58 -8.18 27.36
C TYR A 149 -11.09 -6.77 27.07
N ILE A 150 -11.74 -6.12 26.10
CA ILE A 150 -11.44 -4.76 25.71
C ILE A 150 -12.72 -3.92 25.62
N GLN A 151 -12.59 -2.64 25.93
CA GLN A 151 -13.66 -1.68 25.75
C GLN A 151 -13.51 -1.01 24.38
N VAL A 152 -14.51 -1.15 23.53
CA VAL A 152 -14.52 -0.64 22.15
C VAL A 152 -15.58 0.44 21.99
N ARG A 153 -15.23 1.52 21.30
CA ARG A 153 -16.18 2.54 20.84
C ARG A 153 -16.53 2.29 19.38
N VAL A 154 -17.83 2.17 19.09
CA VAL A 154 -18.33 2.04 17.72
C VAL A 154 -18.39 3.42 17.07
N LEU A 155 -18.02 3.52 15.81
CA LEU A 155 -17.98 4.80 15.09
C LEU A 155 -19.11 4.96 14.08
N ASP A 156 -19.39 3.88 13.37
CA ASP A 156 -20.43 3.78 12.35
C ASP A 156 -21.37 2.65 12.74
N ASP A 157 -22.64 2.80 12.38
CA ASP A 157 -23.67 1.83 12.73
C ASP A 157 -23.47 0.54 11.89
N ILE A 158 -23.16 -0.56 12.57
CA ILE A 158 -22.98 -1.88 11.96
C ILE A 158 -24.28 -2.70 12.12
N GLY A 159 -25.19 -2.27 12.99
CA GLY A 159 -26.42 -2.98 13.32
C GLY A 159 -26.19 -4.16 14.27
N GLU A 160 -27.06 -5.17 14.20
CA GLU A 160 -26.98 -6.36 15.04
C GLU A 160 -25.90 -7.32 14.54
N VAL A 161 -24.87 -7.51 15.37
CA VAL A 161 -23.76 -8.42 15.09
C VAL A 161 -23.87 -9.64 15.98
N LEU A 162 -23.60 -10.81 15.41
CA LEU A 162 -23.47 -12.08 16.11
C LEU A 162 -22.06 -12.20 16.70
N LEU A 163 -21.93 -12.06 18.02
CA LEU A 163 -20.71 -12.42 18.74
C LEU A 163 -20.79 -13.87 19.20
N THR A 164 -19.66 -14.40 19.68
CA THR A 164 -19.53 -15.80 20.09
C THR A 164 -20.52 -16.21 21.18
N ASP A 165 -20.83 -15.29 22.10
CA ASP A 165 -21.68 -15.58 23.26
C ASP A 165 -23.05 -14.86 23.22
N ARG A 166 -23.18 -13.75 22.47
CA ARG A 166 -24.35 -12.84 22.50
C ARG A 166 -24.51 -12.13 21.16
N SER A 167 -25.73 -11.82 20.75
CA SER A 167 -25.92 -10.76 19.74
C SER A 167 -25.85 -9.41 20.44
N ALA A 168 -25.12 -8.46 19.83
CA ALA A 168 -25.05 -7.09 20.32
C ALA A 168 -25.37 -6.13 19.18
N ASN A 169 -26.23 -5.15 19.46
CA ASN A 169 -26.48 -4.06 18.53
C ASN A 169 -25.37 -3.01 18.67
N LEU A 170 -24.52 -2.91 17.65
CA LEU A 170 -23.41 -1.97 17.57
C LEU A 170 -23.90 -0.67 16.93
N ALA A 171 -24.60 0.14 17.73
CA ALA A 171 -25.08 1.45 17.30
C ALA A 171 -23.95 2.49 17.22
N ARG A 172 -24.16 3.54 16.43
CA ARG A 172 -23.18 4.63 16.28
C ARG A 172 -22.83 5.26 17.65
N TYR A 173 -21.52 5.41 17.94
CA TYR A 173 -20.98 5.98 19.18
C TYR A 173 -21.28 5.22 20.48
N SER A 174 -21.84 4.00 20.42
CA SER A 174 -22.01 3.18 21.61
C SER A 174 -20.68 2.60 22.10
N MET A 175 -20.60 2.32 23.40
CA MET A 175 -19.46 1.69 24.05
C MET A 175 -19.82 0.27 24.41
N HIS A 176 -19.02 -0.71 23.99
CA HIS A 176 -19.23 -2.12 24.29
C HIS A 176 -17.99 -2.72 24.94
N PHE A 177 -18.21 -3.63 25.88
CA PHE A 177 -17.17 -4.42 26.51
C PHE A 177 -17.20 -5.81 25.91
N LEU A 178 -16.22 -6.11 25.05
CA LEU A 178 -16.20 -7.30 24.20
C LEU A 178 -14.97 -8.16 24.49
N LYS A 179 -15.08 -9.45 24.22
CA LYS A 179 -13.90 -10.31 24.12
C LYS A 179 -13.03 -9.83 22.98
N ARG A 180 -11.71 -9.88 23.17
CA ARG A 180 -10.75 -9.41 22.19
C ARG A 180 -10.84 -10.18 20.86
N THR A 181 -11.07 -11.49 20.91
CA THR A 181 -11.26 -12.36 19.73
C THR A 181 -12.35 -11.85 18.79
N ASP A 182 -13.46 -11.41 19.37
CA ASP A 182 -14.63 -10.97 18.59
C ASP A 182 -14.41 -9.55 18.07
N ALA A 183 -13.72 -8.71 18.84
CA ALA A 183 -13.45 -7.31 18.49
C ALA A 183 -12.34 -7.15 17.44
N GLU A 184 -11.36 -8.05 17.37
CA GLU A 184 -10.21 -7.93 16.46
C GLU A 184 -10.59 -7.94 14.98
N GLN A 185 -11.60 -8.73 14.61
CA GLN A 185 -12.11 -8.78 13.24
C GLN A 185 -12.59 -7.40 12.77
N TYR A 186 -13.29 -6.67 13.65
CA TYR A 186 -13.83 -5.34 13.36
C TYR A 186 -12.76 -4.24 13.48
N ILE A 187 -11.84 -4.34 14.44
CA ILE A 187 -10.73 -3.38 14.58
C ILE A 187 -9.87 -3.39 13.31
N CYS A 188 -9.57 -4.57 12.77
CA CYS A 188 -8.79 -4.69 11.54
C CYS A 188 -9.52 -4.02 10.37
N GLN A 189 -10.81 -4.30 10.17
CA GLN A 189 -11.60 -3.73 9.07
C GLN A 189 -11.77 -2.21 9.15
N VAL A 190 -12.05 -1.65 10.34
CA VAL A 190 -12.22 -0.20 10.49
C VAL A 190 -10.87 0.53 10.40
N CYS A 191 -9.80 -0.09 10.89
CA CYS A 191 -8.44 0.41 10.66
C CYS A 191 -8.10 0.45 9.17
N CYS A 192 -8.64 -0.46 8.34
CA CYS A 192 -8.45 -0.44 6.88
C CYS A 192 -9.00 0.83 6.22
N SER A 193 -10.15 1.32 6.65
CA SER A 193 -10.75 2.52 6.06
C SER A 193 -10.08 3.80 6.59
N LEU A 194 -9.50 3.75 7.80
CA LEU A 194 -8.84 4.87 8.48
C LEU A 194 -7.38 5.13 8.10
N LYS A 195 -6.61 4.05 7.92
CA LYS A 195 -5.15 4.15 7.72
C LYS A 195 -4.75 4.79 6.39
N LEU A 196 -5.70 5.09 5.52
CA LEU A 196 -5.49 5.97 4.37
C LEU A 196 -5.26 7.45 4.76
N LEU A 197 -5.42 7.85 6.03
CA LEU A 197 -5.29 9.25 6.47
C LEU A 197 -4.39 9.51 7.70
N ILE A 198 -3.67 8.53 8.26
CA ILE A 198 -2.91 8.77 9.52
C ILE A 198 -1.41 9.00 9.25
N PHE A 199 -0.99 10.26 9.36
CA PHE A 199 0.38 10.71 9.59
C PHE A 199 0.99 10.05 10.86
N PRO A 200 2.31 9.73 10.89
CA PRO A 200 2.93 9.06 12.01
C PRO A 200 3.23 10.06 13.13
N GLY A 201 2.36 10.18 14.15
CA GLY A 201 2.62 11.18 15.19
C GLY A 201 1.76 11.19 16.45
N LEU A 202 1.00 10.16 16.79
CA LEU A 202 0.22 10.15 18.05
C LEU A 202 0.14 8.75 18.66
N ILE A 203 1.19 8.35 19.39
CA ILE A 203 1.09 7.33 20.45
C ILE A 203 1.47 8.05 21.73
N ASN A 204 0.48 8.50 22.49
CA ASN A 204 0.72 9.16 23.77
C ASN A 204 0.42 8.21 24.93
N SER A 205 1.31 8.24 25.91
CA SER A 205 1.34 7.39 27.10
C SER A 205 0.32 7.84 28.15
N SER A 206 -0.89 7.29 28.13
CA SER A 206 -1.82 7.45 29.26
C SER A 206 -2.58 6.15 29.54
N ASN A 207 -2.49 5.71 30.80
CA ASN A 207 -2.90 4.45 31.40
C ASN A 207 -4.42 4.16 31.39
N GLN A 208 -5.05 4.09 30.22
CA GLN A 208 -6.30 3.34 30.03
C GLN A 208 -6.27 2.73 28.63
N SER A 209 -6.44 1.41 28.54
CA SER A 209 -6.47 0.64 27.29
C SER A 209 -7.75 0.94 26.49
N VAL A 210 -7.94 2.19 26.06
CA VAL A 210 -9.01 2.56 25.14
C VAL A 210 -8.45 2.43 23.73
N ALA A 211 -8.84 1.36 23.04
CA ALA A 211 -8.60 1.24 21.60
C ALA A 211 -9.53 2.25 20.90
N LEU A 212 -8.99 3.43 20.61
CA LEU A 212 -9.69 4.48 19.89
C LEU A 212 -9.75 4.08 18.40
N ILE A 213 -10.88 3.54 17.97
CA ILE A 213 -11.20 3.44 16.55
C ILE A 213 -11.65 4.87 16.16
N LEU A 214 -11.02 5.50 15.17
CA LEU A 214 -11.16 6.95 14.89
C LEU A 214 -11.41 7.29 13.40
N LEU A 215 -12.52 6.96 12.76
CA LEU A 215 -12.74 7.22 11.32
C LEU A 215 -13.37 8.59 11.11
N THR A 216 -12.59 9.47 10.50
CA THR A 216 -12.96 10.82 10.12
C THR A 216 -13.95 10.81 8.95
N GLY A 217 -15.18 11.26 9.20
CA GLY A 217 -16.05 11.79 8.16
C GLY A 217 -15.71 13.25 7.90
N PHE A 218 -14.88 13.52 6.89
CA PHE A 218 -14.76 14.85 6.29
C PHE A 218 -15.87 14.95 5.23
N ASN A 219 -17.00 15.56 5.57
CA ASN A 219 -18.00 16.00 4.59
C ASN A 219 -17.90 17.52 4.46
N GLY A 220 -17.74 17.98 3.22
CA GLY A 220 -17.50 19.37 2.87
C GLY A 220 -18.55 20.32 3.44
N GLY A 221 -18.06 21.29 4.20
CA GLY A 221 -18.71 22.55 4.50
C GLY A 221 -17.62 23.61 4.50
N THR A 222 -17.75 24.58 3.61
CA THR A 222 -16.85 25.72 3.40
C THR A 222 -16.53 26.42 4.72
N LEU A 223 -15.26 26.40 5.15
CA LEU A 223 -14.77 27.23 6.26
C LEU A 223 -14.19 28.51 5.68
N GLU A 224 -14.96 29.59 5.77
CA GLU A 224 -14.42 30.95 5.61
C GLU A 224 -13.38 31.20 6.70
N LEU A 225 -12.17 31.56 6.25
CA LEU A 225 -11.12 32.09 7.11
C LEU A 225 -11.55 33.47 7.60
N THR A 226 -11.81 33.61 8.90
CA THR A 226 -11.71 34.91 9.56
C THR A 226 -10.75 34.83 10.75
N ASN A 227 -9.58 35.42 10.51
CA ASN A 227 -8.73 36.15 11.45
C ASN A 227 -8.23 35.42 12.71
N GLY A 228 -7.10 34.72 12.51
CA GLY A 228 -5.83 35.04 13.16
C GLY A 228 -5.75 35.01 14.68
N VAL A 229 -5.16 33.93 15.24
CA VAL A 229 -4.14 33.95 16.30
C VAL A 229 -3.37 32.59 16.28
N ASN A 230 -2.05 32.65 16.42
CA ASN A 230 -1.10 31.52 16.45
C ASN A 230 -1.37 30.47 17.56
N PRO A 231 -1.16 29.16 17.33
CA PRO A 231 -1.33 28.13 18.36
C PRO A 231 0.01 27.73 19.01
N VAL A 232 0.46 28.48 20.02
CA VAL A 232 1.51 28.02 20.96
C VAL A 232 1.08 28.16 22.43
N HIS A 233 -0.14 28.64 22.71
CA HIS A 233 -0.59 28.90 24.08
C HIS A 233 -1.99 28.30 24.35
N ALA A 234 -2.06 26.99 24.52
CA ALA A 234 -3.23 26.32 25.11
C ALA A 234 -2.83 25.03 25.86
N PHE A 235 -1.66 25.05 26.50
CA PHE A 235 -1.33 24.16 27.61
C PHE A 235 -1.80 24.87 28.88
N LEU A 236 -2.49 24.15 29.79
CA LEU A 236 -3.18 24.62 31.01
C LEU A 236 -4.62 25.14 30.79
N MET A 237 -5.59 24.23 30.89
CA MET A 237 -6.70 24.33 31.84
C MET A 237 -7.57 23.07 31.77
N GLY A 238 -7.97 22.53 32.92
CA GLY A 238 -9.12 21.62 32.98
C GLY A 238 -8.93 20.23 33.61
N ILE A 239 -7.99 20.04 34.54
CA ILE A 239 -8.13 18.94 35.51
C ILE A 239 -9.21 19.36 36.53
N ARG A 240 -10.43 18.86 36.38
CA ARG A 240 -11.39 18.78 37.49
C ARG A 240 -11.61 17.31 37.85
N ARG A 241 -11.00 16.93 38.98
CA ARG A 241 -11.39 15.76 39.77
C ARG A 241 -12.85 15.92 40.20
N LEU A 242 -13.66 14.87 40.06
CA LEU A 242 -14.84 14.68 40.91
C LEU A 242 -14.39 13.87 42.14
N PRO A 243 -14.71 14.29 43.38
CA PRO A 243 -14.42 13.51 44.58
C PRO A 243 -15.55 12.50 44.84
N SER A 244 -15.12 11.31 45.33
CA SER A 244 -15.87 10.18 45.92
C SER A 244 -17.15 9.73 45.22
#